data_AF-A0AB73NKF5-F1
#
_entry.id   AF-A0AB73NKF5-F1
#
_cell.length_a   1.000
_cell.length_b   1.000
_cell.length_c   1.000
_cell.angle_alpha   90.00
_cell.angle_beta   90.00
_cell.angle_gamma   90.00
#
_symmetry.space_group_name_H-M   'P 1'
#
loop_
_entity.id
_entity.type
_entity.pdbx_description
1 polymer ?
#
loop_
_entity_poly.entity_id
_entity_poly.type
_entity_poly.pdbx_seq_one_letter_code
_entity_poly.pdbx_strand_id
1 'polypeptide(L)' 'MFVKPTAGRAVRDPVKGTFLPEFGTEVPDNSFWHRRIQDGDVVQIPAKSVTSAFEVLTTESTKL' A
#
# COMPACT_ATOMS: atom_id res chain seq x y z
N MET A 1 5.80 -5.86 -6.04
CA MET A 1 6.59 -4.66 -5.66
C MET A 1 5.95 -3.99 -4.45
N PHE A 2 6.69 -3.24 -3.63
CA PHE A 2 6.12 -2.49 -2.52
C PHE A 2 6.01 -1.01 -2.88
N VAL A 3 4.82 -0.42 -2.77
CA VAL A 3 4.57 0.99 -3.11
C VAL A 3 3.80 1.67 -1.99
N LYS A 4 4.03 2.97 -1.79
CA LYS A 4 3.19 3.82 -0.94
C LYS A 4 2.65 5.02 -1.73
N PRO A 5 1.46 5.54 -1.38
CA PRO A 5 0.98 6.80 -1.93
C PRO A 5 1.94 7.95 -1.62
N THR A 6 2.02 8.91 -2.52
CA THR A 6 2.61 10.22 -2.22
C THR A 6 1.78 10.91 -1.14
N ALA A 7 2.43 11.62 -0.21
CA ALA A 7 1.73 12.29 0.89
C ALA A 7 0.62 13.22 0.36
N GLY A 8 -0.58 13.13 0.94
CA GLY A 8 -1.75 13.87 0.50
C GLY A 8 -2.43 13.31 -0.77
N ARG A 9 -2.00 12.15 -1.28
CA ARG A 9 -2.67 11.44 -2.38
C ARG A 9 -3.38 10.19 -1.86
N ALA A 10 -4.58 9.97 -2.39
CA ALA A 10 -5.35 8.75 -2.18
C ALA A 10 -5.37 7.95 -3.50
N VAL A 11 -4.67 6.81 -3.53
CA VAL A 11 -4.58 5.94 -4.71
C VAL A 11 -5.36 4.65 -4.43
N ARG A 12 -6.29 4.30 -5.31
CA ARG A 12 -7.06 3.05 -5.20
C ARG A 12 -6.30 1.89 -5.85
N ASP A 13 -6.32 0.75 -5.19
CA ASP A 13 -5.94 -0.52 -5.78
C ASP A 13 -7.02 -0.91 -6.82
N PRO A 14 -6.66 -1.15 -8.10
CA PRO A 14 -7.62 -1.45 -9.15
C PRO A 14 -8.30 -2.82 -8.98
N VAL A 15 -7.71 -3.74 -8.21
CA VAL A 15 -8.24 -5.08 -7.96
C VAL A 15 -9.08 -5.09 -6.69
N LYS A 16 -8.56 -4.53 -5.59
CA LYS A 16 -9.26 -4.53 -4.30
C LYS A 16 -10.33 -3.44 -4.20
N GLY A 17 -10.23 -2.39 -5.01
CA GLY A 17 -11.12 -1.22 -4.96
C GLY A 17 -10.94 -0.34 -3.72
N THR A 18 -10.06 -0.72 -2.80
CA THR A 18 -9.74 0.02 -1.57
C THR A 18 -8.58 0.99 -1.79
N PHE A 19 -8.45 1.99 -0.92
CA PHE A 19 -7.30 2.89 -0.93
C PHE A 19 -6.06 2.19 -0.39
N LEU A 20 -4.92 2.53 -0.99
CA LEU A 20 -3.62 2.16 -0.47
C LEU A 20 -3.41 2.81 0.91
N PRO A 21 -2.86 2.07 1.89
CA PRO A 21 -2.48 2.64 3.17
C PRO A 21 -1.30 3.60 3.00
N GLU A 22 -1.18 4.60 3.89
CA GLU A 22 -0.11 5.60 3.84
C GLU A 22 1.29 5.00 4.00
N PHE A 23 1.40 3.90 4.76
CA PHE A 23 2.65 3.16 4.93
C PHE A 23 3.03 2.31 3.71
N GLY A 24 2.10 2.16 2.75
CA GLY A 24 2.28 1.37 1.54
C GLY A 24 1.87 -0.10 1.67
N THR A 25 1.84 -0.79 0.54
CA THR A 25 1.48 -2.22 0.50
C THR A 25 2.20 -2.93 -0.64
N GLU A 26 2.18 -4.26 -0.58
CA GLU A 26 2.64 -5.09 -1.69
C GLU A 26 1.58 -5.14 -2.79
N VAL A 27 2.02 -4.82 -4.01
CA VAL A 27 1.19 -4.77 -5.20
C VAL A 27 1.83 -5.57 -6.33
N PRO A 28 1.04 -6.04 -7.32
CA PRO A 28 1.58 -6.72 -8.49
C PRO A 28 2.58 -5.86 -9.26
N ASP A 29 3.63 -6.46 -9.80
CA ASP A 29 4.56 -5.78 -10.69
C ASP A 29 3.99 -5.73 -12.11
N ASN A 30 3.25 -4.66 -12.42
CA ASN A 30 2.57 -4.52 -13.70
C ASN A 30 2.53 -3.06 -14.20
N SER A 31 2.10 -2.88 -15.45
CA SER A 31 2.07 -1.57 -16.13
C SER A 31 1.21 -0.52 -15.41
N PHE A 32 0.19 -0.91 -14.66
CA PHE A 32 -0.63 0.04 -13.90
C PHE A 32 0.19 0.72 -12.81
N TRP A 33 0.93 -0.06 -12.01
CA TRP A 33 1.74 0.48 -10.92
C TRP A 33 2.96 1.24 -11.43
N HIS A 34 3.60 0.79 -12.51
CA HIS A 34 4.64 1.57 -13.17
C HIS A 34 4.15 2.94 -13.62
N ARG A 35 2.93 3.01 -14.19
CA ARG A 35 2.33 4.28 -14.58
C ARG A 35 2.07 5.19 -13.37
N ARG A 36 1.53 4.65 -12.27
CA ARG A 36 1.36 5.43 -11.02
C ARG A 36 2.68 5.97 -10.47
N ILE A 37 3.78 5.23 -10.63
CA ILE A 37 5.12 5.69 -10.25
C ILE A 37 5.56 6.84 -11.16
N GLN A 38 5.37 6.72 -12.48
CA GLN A 38 5.71 7.77 -13.45
C GLN A 38 4.87 9.04 -13.27
N ASP A 39 3.58 8.88 -12.95
CA ASP A 39 2.64 9.96 -12.66
C ASP A 39 2.98 10.67 -11.31
N GLY A 40 3.81 10.05 -10.45
CA GLY A 40 4.14 10.55 -9.12
C GLY A 40 3.05 10.31 -8.07
N ASP A 41 2.05 9.49 -8.40
CA ASP A 41 0.94 9.13 -7.50
C ASP A 41 1.43 8.22 -6.36
N VAL A 42 2.38 7.34 -6.66
CA VAL A 42 2.98 6.41 -5.69
C VAL A 42 4.50 6.39 -5.83
N VAL A 43 5.18 5.98 -4.75
CA VAL A 43 6.63 5.79 -4.72
C VAL A 43 6.93 4.32 -4.43
N GLN A 44 7.78 3.72 -5.25
CA GLN A 44 8.30 2.37 -5.01
C GLN A 44 9.33 2.39 -3.89
N ILE A 45 9.17 1.49 -2.91
CA ILE A 45 10.10 1.33 -1.81
C ILE A 45 10.85 0.02 -2.02
N PRO A 46 12.20 0.01 -1.94
CA PRO A 46 12.95 -1.24 -1.94
C PRO A 46 12.52 -2.05 -0.73
N ALA A 47 12.05 -3.27 -0.96
CA ALA A 47 11.59 -4.18 0.08
C ALA A 47 12.77 -4.66 0.93
N LYS A 48 13.29 -3.81 1.80
CA LYS A 48 14.18 -4.24 2.88
C LYS A 48 13.29 -4.75 4.02
N SER A 49 12.85 -6.00 3.86
CA SER A 49 12.24 -6.83 4.91
C SER A 49 11.21 -6.11 5.79
N VAL A 50 10.00 -5.90 5.28
CA VAL A 50 8.83 -5.61 6.15
C VAL A 50 7.83 -6.75 6.06
N THR A 51 8.26 -7.90 6.59
CA THR A 51 7.36 -8.73 7.39
C THR A 51 6.79 -7.84 8.49
N SER A 52 5.47 -7.94 8.73
CA SER A 52 4.74 -7.34 9.86
C SER A 52 4.33 -5.87 9.73
N ALA A 53 3.20 -5.65 9.04
CA ALA A 53 2.28 -4.57 9.39
C ALA A 53 0.79 -4.93 9.15
N PHE A 54 0.47 -6.20 8.89
CA PHE A 54 -0.93 -6.67 8.83
C PHE A 54 -1.40 -7.26 10.18
N GLU A 55 -0.54 -7.34 11.21
CA GLU A 55 -0.87 -8.03 12.47
C GLU A 55 -1.31 -7.11 13.62
N VAL A 56 -1.47 -5.79 13.41
CA VAL A 56 -1.77 -4.86 14.54
C VAL A 56 -3.24 -4.39 14.58
N LEU A 57 -4.13 -4.86 13.70
CA LEU A 57 -5.54 -4.41 13.67
C LEU A 57 -6.58 -5.47 14.07
N THR A 58 -6.18 -6.62 14.64
CA THR A 58 -7.14 -7.66 15.12
C THR A 58 -7.11 -7.90 16.63
N THR A 59 -6.60 -6.97 17.44
CA THR A 59 -6.63 -7.14 18.91
C THR A 59 -7.15 -5.90 19.64
N GLU A 60 -8.35 -5.44 19.31
CA GLU A 60 -9.09 -4.54 20.21
C GLU A 60 -10.61 -4.59 19.97
N SER A 61 -11.20 -5.77 20.12
CA SER A 61 -12.63 -5.91 20.43
C SER A 61 -12.97 -7.33 20.87
N THR A 62 -12.62 -7.67 22.11
CA THR A 62 -13.49 -8.51 22.94
C THR A 62 -13.63 -7.84 24.29
N LYS A 63 -14.79 -7.21 24.43
CA LYS A 63 -15.38 -6.59 25.60
C LYS A 63 -16.11 -7.68 26.39
N LEU A 64 -15.84 -7.74 27.71
CA LEU A 64 -16.66 -8.15 28.87
C LEU A 64 -15.89 -9.00 29.88
#